data_AF-A0A1Y1KPU3-F1
#
_entry.id   AF-A0A1Y1KPU3-F1
#
_cell.length_a   1.000
_cell.length_b   1.000
_cell.length_c   1.000
_cell.angle_alpha   90.00
_cell.angle_beta   90.00
_cell.angle_gamma   90.00
#
_symmetry.space_group_name_H-M   'P 1'
#
loop_
_entity.id
_entity.type
_entity.pdbx_description
1 polymer ?
#
loop_
_entity_poly.entity_id
_entity_poly.type
_entity_poly.pdbx_seq_one_letter_code
_entity_poly.pdbx_strand_id
1 'polypeptide(L)'
;GNLCNDGIPWITVYLDGSWSKRSYGHNYNALSGMVAIIGKYTKKILYLGVRNRYCSVCARGENESADIKMHHCFKNWNKSAPAMEADMVVEGFCQSENTHGVRYGKFIADGDSSTFAKIKTNVPYGSTVKKVECTNHALKNYGKHLHKIKSDTKINLSGRRLLTVEKIKLLTKRAKASIYEHANAEMSVSFLRKDLEIGFLHVFGDHSNCRVNICNTVGDVSNNAVPQ
;
A
#
# COMPACT_ATOMS: atom_id res chain seq x y z
N GLY A 1 -16.01 13.85 -9.85
CA GLY A 1 -14.70 14.40 -9.46
C GLY A 1 -14.91 15.82 -9.00
N ASN A 2 -13.93 16.44 -8.35
CA ASN A 2 -13.98 17.89 -8.14
C ASN A 2 -13.46 18.54 -9.42
N LEU A 3 -14.14 19.57 -9.90
CA LEU A 3 -13.64 20.40 -10.99
C LEU A 3 -12.59 21.36 -10.43
N CYS A 4 -11.46 21.51 -11.14
CA CYS A 4 -10.49 22.55 -10.85
C CYS A 4 -10.85 23.86 -11.55
N ASN A 5 -10.13 24.94 -11.20
CA ASN A 5 -10.32 26.27 -11.76
C ASN A 5 -10.12 26.30 -13.30
N ASP A 6 -9.41 25.34 -13.86
CA ASP A 6 -9.19 25.15 -15.30
C ASP A 6 -10.20 24.20 -15.97
N GLY A 7 -11.25 23.79 -15.23
CA GLY A 7 -12.33 22.95 -15.76
C GLY A 7 -12.00 21.46 -15.90
N ILE A 8 -10.75 21.05 -15.63
CA ILE A 8 -10.35 19.65 -15.76
C ILE A 8 -10.79 18.86 -14.50
N PRO A 9 -11.48 17.72 -14.65
CA PRO A 9 -11.95 16.92 -13.52
C PRO A 9 -10.81 16.15 -12.84
N TRP A 10 -10.83 16.18 -11.50
CA TRP A 10 -9.90 15.42 -10.67
C TRP A 10 -10.58 14.16 -10.13
N ILE A 11 -9.95 13.01 -10.34
CA ILE A 11 -10.45 11.72 -9.89
C ILE A 11 -9.50 11.04 -8.91
N THR A 12 -10.05 10.08 -8.15
CA THR A 12 -9.24 9.16 -7.34
C THR A 12 -9.01 7.88 -8.12
N VAL A 13 -7.79 7.35 -8.06
CA VAL A 13 -7.40 6.10 -8.70
C VAL A 13 -6.83 5.10 -7.70
N TYR A 14 -6.90 3.82 -8.02
CA TYR A 14 -6.07 2.77 -7.42
C TYR A 14 -4.84 2.58 -8.29
N LEU A 15 -3.69 2.34 -7.65
CA LEU A 15 -2.46 1.90 -8.32
C LEU A 15 -2.09 0.54 -7.76
N ASP A 16 -1.77 -0.38 -8.66
CA ASP A 16 -1.18 -1.66 -8.29
C ASP A 16 -0.15 -2.11 -9.32
N GLY A 17 0.86 -2.81 -8.82
CA GLY A 17 2.01 -3.27 -9.59
C GLY A 17 2.17 -4.78 -9.47
N SER A 18 2.60 -5.42 -10.55
CA SER A 18 2.94 -6.84 -10.55
C SER A 18 4.27 -7.07 -11.25
N TRP A 19 5.03 -8.05 -10.78
CA TRP A 19 6.33 -8.40 -11.31
C TRP A 19 6.37 -9.88 -11.67
N SER A 20 7.09 -10.22 -12.72
CA SER A 20 7.28 -11.61 -13.17
C SER A 20 8.00 -12.48 -12.13
N LYS A 21 8.65 -11.86 -11.16
CA LYS A 21 9.29 -12.53 -10.03
C LYS A 21 8.95 -11.81 -8.73
N ARG A 22 8.43 -12.56 -7.76
CA ARG A 22 8.15 -12.05 -6.42
C ARG A 22 9.45 -11.77 -5.68
N SER A 23 9.57 -10.57 -5.11
CA SER A 23 10.62 -10.24 -4.15
C SER A 23 10.12 -10.51 -2.72
N TYR A 24 10.95 -11.14 -1.88
CA TYR A 24 10.73 -11.26 -0.43
C TYR A 24 11.57 -10.24 0.36
N GLY A 25 11.91 -9.11 -0.25
CA GLY A 25 12.69 -8.03 0.38
C GLY A 25 14.20 -8.11 0.16
N HIS A 26 14.69 -9.16 -0.49
CA HIS A 26 16.13 -9.40 -0.73
C HIS A 26 16.52 -9.48 -2.20
N ASN A 27 15.57 -9.68 -3.13
CA ASN A 27 15.86 -9.94 -4.55
C ASN A 27 14.98 -9.09 -5.46
N TYR A 28 15.53 -7.96 -5.92
CA TYR A 28 14.87 -7.00 -6.81
C TYR A 28 15.31 -7.16 -8.27
N ASN A 29 15.28 -8.39 -8.77
CA ASN A 29 15.77 -8.74 -10.11
C ASN A 29 14.69 -9.26 -11.07
N ALA A 30 13.44 -8.85 -10.87
CA ALA A 30 12.38 -9.14 -11.82
C ALA A 30 12.76 -8.60 -13.21
N LEU A 31 12.57 -9.44 -14.22
CA LEU A 31 12.87 -9.11 -15.61
C LEU A 31 11.74 -8.32 -16.27
N SER A 32 10.53 -8.45 -15.76
CA SER A 32 9.36 -7.75 -16.28
C SER A 32 8.50 -7.29 -15.13
N GLY A 33 7.88 -6.13 -15.30
CA GLY A 33 6.93 -5.55 -14.38
C GLY A 33 5.79 -4.88 -15.14
N MET A 34 4.64 -4.79 -14.51
CA MET A 34 3.48 -4.08 -15.04
C MET A 34 2.83 -3.25 -13.93
N VAL A 35 2.18 -2.16 -14.33
CA VAL A 35 1.39 -1.31 -13.43
C VAL A 35 0.03 -1.07 -14.05
N ALA A 36 -1.02 -1.14 -13.23
CA ALA A 36 -2.36 -0.71 -13.61
C ALA A 36 -2.78 0.53 -12.82
N ILE A 37 -3.37 1.50 -13.52
CA ILE A 37 -4.09 2.63 -12.93
C ILE A 37 -5.58 2.37 -13.14
N ILE A 38 -6.35 2.32 -12.05
CA ILE A 38 -7.77 1.95 -12.09
C ILE A 38 -8.61 3.07 -11.47
N GLY A 39 -9.66 3.51 -12.16
CA GLY A 39 -10.57 4.52 -11.62
C GLY A 39 -11.29 4.04 -10.36
N LYS A 40 -11.21 4.79 -9.25
CA LYS A 40 -11.81 4.36 -7.96
C LYS A 40 -13.30 4.09 -8.07
N TYR A 41 -14.03 4.94 -8.79
CA TYR A 41 -15.48 4.86 -8.93
C TYR A 41 -15.90 3.96 -10.08
N THR A 42 -15.31 4.14 -11.27
CA THR A 42 -15.68 3.40 -12.48
C THR A 42 -15.19 1.96 -12.47
N LYS A 43 -14.17 1.64 -11.66
CA LYS A 43 -13.45 0.36 -11.66
C LYS A 43 -12.83 -0.01 -13.02
N LYS A 44 -12.75 0.94 -13.94
CA LYS A 44 -12.15 0.76 -15.27
C LYS A 44 -10.65 0.98 -15.21
N ILE A 45 -9.92 0.23 -16.02
CA ILE A 45 -8.49 0.44 -16.25
C ILE A 45 -8.34 1.73 -17.07
N LEU A 46 -7.60 2.69 -16.51
CA LEU A 46 -7.27 3.97 -17.15
C LEU A 46 -5.90 3.93 -17.82
N TYR A 47 -5.01 3.08 -17.31
CA TYR A 47 -3.68 2.90 -17.88
C TYR A 47 -3.11 1.53 -17.51
N LEU A 48 -2.38 0.93 -18.45
CA LEU A 48 -1.60 -0.28 -18.24
C LEU A 48 -0.19 -0.05 -18.78
N GLY A 49 0.79 0.04 -17.88
CA GLY A 49 2.20 0.13 -18.24
C GLY A 49 2.85 -1.25 -18.17
N VAL A 50 3.76 -1.54 -19.09
CA VAL A 50 4.62 -2.72 -19.05
C VAL A 50 6.07 -2.32 -19.27
N ARG A 51 6.97 -2.81 -18.41
CA ARG A 51 8.42 -2.71 -18.54
C ARG A 51 9.04 -4.08 -18.59
N ASN A 52 9.84 -4.33 -19.60
CA ASN A 52 10.41 -5.63 -19.86
C ASN A 52 11.90 -5.53 -20.25
N ARG A 53 12.72 -6.29 -19.56
CA ARG A 53 14.17 -6.42 -19.75
C ARG A 53 14.56 -7.70 -20.49
N TYR A 54 13.61 -8.62 -20.69
CA TYR A 54 13.89 -9.96 -21.20
C TYR A 54 13.13 -10.25 -22.49
N CYS A 55 13.85 -10.80 -23.46
CA CYS A 55 13.27 -11.40 -24.66
C CYS A 55 13.95 -12.74 -24.86
N SER A 56 13.17 -13.81 -24.99
CA SER A 56 13.68 -15.17 -25.15
C SER A 56 14.45 -15.34 -26.46
N VAL A 57 14.01 -14.70 -27.55
CA VAL A 57 14.68 -14.75 -28.85
C VAL A 57 16.05 -14.08 -28.78
N CYS A 58 16.13 -12.88 -28.19
CA CYS A 58 17.41 -12.20 -27.96
C CYS A 58 18.33 -13.02 -27.05
N ALA A 59 17.83 -13.48 -25.90
CA ALA A 59 18.63 -14.21 -24.92
C ALA A 59 19.21 -15.50 -25.50
N ARG A 60 18.44 -16.18 -26.38
CA ARG A 60 18.92 -17.37 -27.08
C ARG A 60 20.02 -17.05 -28.08
N GLY A 61 19.84 -16.04 -28.93
CA GLY A 61 20.87 -15.63 -29.89
C GLY A 61 22.17 -15.19 -29.20
N GLU A 62 22.04 -14.41 -28.11
CA GLU A 62 23.16 -14.01 -27.25
C GLU A 62 23.89 -15.23 -26.66
N ASN A 63 23.16 -16.24 -26.14
CA ASN A 63 23.76 -17.45 -25.56
C ASN A 63 24.45 -18.36 -26.60
N GLU A 64 23.88 -18.44 -27.82
CA GLU A 64 24.40 -19.29 -28.90
C GLU A 64 25.52 -18.59 -29.69
N SER A 65 25.89 -17.33 -29.35
CA SER A 65 26.79 -16.47 -30.15
C SER A 65 26.37 -16.41 -31.63
N ALA A 66 25.06 -16.44 -31.88
CA ALA A 66 24.48 -16.51 -33.21
C ALA A 66 23.71 -15.23 -33.54
N ASP A 67 23.51 -14.97 -34.83
CA ASP A 67 22.69 -13.85 -35.28
C ASP A 67 21.26 -13.98 -34.72
N ILE A 68 20.81 -12.90 -34.09
CA ILE A 68 19.48 -12.85 -33.49
C ILE A 68 18.44 -12.87 -34.62
N LYS A 69 17.62 -13.93 -34.64
CA LYS A 69 16.51 -14.05 -35.59
C LYS A 69 15.62 -12.81 -35.55
N MET A 70 15.21 -12.32 -36.72
CA MET A 70 14.27 -11.21 -36.83
C MET A 70 12.97 -11.54 -36.09
N HIS A 71 12.57 -10.66 -35.17
CA HIS A 71 11.36 -10.81 -34.37
C HIS A 71 10.90 -9.45 -33.85
N HIS A 72 9.65 -9.39 -33.37
CA HIS A 72 9.16 -8.23 -32.65
C HIS A 72 9.63 -8.27 -31.20
N CYS A 73 10.63 -7.45 -30.85
CA CYS A 73 11.21 -7.42 -29.51
C CYS A 73 10.45 -6.48 -28.58
N PHE A 74 9.91 -7.01 -27.49
CA PHE A 74 9.23 -6.23 -26.45
C PHE A 74 10.17 -5.78 -25.32
N LYS A 75 11.50 -5.88 -25.47
CA LYS A 75 12.44 -5.27 -24.50
C LYS A 75 12.31 -3.76 -24.60
N ASN A 76 11.83 -3.12 -23.54
CA ASN A 76 11.64 -1.66 -23.48
C ASN A 76 12.18 -1.05 -22.18
N TRP A 77 12.94 -1.83 -21.39
CA TRP A 77 13.49 -1.39 -20.12
C TRP A 77 14.94 -1.85 -19.96
N ASN A 78 15.81 -0.93 -19.58
CA ASN A 78 17.24 -1.18 -19.36
C ASN A 78 17.73 -0.74 -17.97
N LYS A 79 16.83 -0.28 -17.08
CA LYS A 79 17.15 0.13 -15.71
C LYS A 79 16.82 -0.98 -14.69
N SER A 80 16.92 -0.67 -13.40
CA SER A 80 16.63 -1.62 -12.32
C SER A 80 15.15 -2.01 -12.24
N ALA A 81 14.84 -3.17 -11.64
CA ALA A 81 13.45 -3.61 -11.46
C ALA A 81 12.63 -2.71 -10.50
N PRO A 82 13.18 -2.18 -9.39
CA PRO A 82 12.48 -1.23 -8.54
C PRO A 82 12.09 0.06 -9.27
N ALA A 83 12.86 0.47 -10.27
CA ALA A 83 12.57 1.70 -11.01
C ALA A 83 11.40 1.56 -12.00
N MET A 84 10.97 0.34 -12.33
CA MET A 84 9.90 0.07 -13.31
C MET A 84 8.55 0.66 -12.87
N GLU A 85 8.15 0.46 -11.62
CA GLU A 85 6.84 0.92 -11.14
C GLU A 85 6.72 2.44 -11.27
N ALA A 86 7.66 3.16 -10.66
CA ALA A 86 7.60 4.60 -10.63
C ALA A 86 7.67 5.22 -12.04
N ASP A 87 8.37 4.58 -12.98
CA ASP A 87 8.43 5.00 -14.38
C ASP A 87 7.10 4.81 -15.11
N MET A 88 6.47 3.64 -14.99
CA MET A 88 5.15 3.37 -15.56
C MET A 88 4.06 4.24 -14.93
N VAL A 89 4.11 4.47 -13.62
CA VAL A 89 3.15 5.33 -12.93
C VAL A 89 3.27 6.77 -13.41
N VAL A 90 4.49 7.33 -13.50
CA VAL A 90 4.70 8.69 -14.02
C VAL A 90 4.19 8.80 -15.46
N GLU A 91 4.49 7.83 -16.32
CA GLU A 91 3.97 7.79 -17.69
C GLU A 91 2.43 7.84 -17.71
N GLY A 92 1.77 6.96 -16.94
CA GLY A 92 0.31 6.90 -16.88
C GLY A 92 -0.34 8.16 -16.31
N PHE A 93 0.33 8.85 -15.37
CA PHE A 93 -0.13 10.15 -14.86
C PHE A 93 0.01 11.24 -15.91
N CYS A 94 1.14 11.32 -16.61
CA CYS A 94 1.37 12.32 -17.65
C CYS A 94 0.41 12.16 -18.84
N GLN A 95 -0.04 10.94 -19.14
CA GLN A 95 -1.00 10.68 -20.23
C GLN A 95 -2.46 10.93 -19.84
N SER A 96 -2.78 11.11 -18.56
CA SER A 96 -4.16 11.13 -18.06
C SER A 96 -5.06 12.19 -18.71
N GLU A 97 -4.55 13.41 -18.88
CA GLU A 97 -5.28 14.53 -19.48
C GLU A 97 -5.50 14.31 -20.98
N ASN A 98 -4.46 13.91 -21.72
CA ASN A 98 -4.56 13.73 -23.17
C ASN A 98 -5.45 12.53 -23.54
N THR A 99 -5.37 11.44 -22.77
CA THR A 99 -6.09 10.21 -23.09
C THR A 99 -7.53 10.23 -22.58
N HIS A 100 -7.78 10.81 -21.40
CA HIS A 100 -9.08 10.70 -20.73
C HIS A 100 -9.69 12.05 -20.34
N GLY A 101 -9.00 13.16 -20.53
CA GLY A 101 -9.47 14.49 -20.11
C GLY A 101 -9.58 14.63 -18.60
N VAL A 102 -8.80 13.87 -17.82
CA VAL A 102 -8.87 13.88 -16.35
C VAL A 102 -7.48 14.00 -15.72
N ARG A 103 -7.42 14.51 -14.49
CA ARG A 103 -6.22 14.44 -13.64
C ARG A 103 -6.43 13.50 -12.46
N TYR A 104 -5.34 12.87 -12.01
CA TYR A 104 -5.35 11.99 -10.84
C TYR A 104 -4.99 12.76 -9.58
N GLY A 105 -6.00 13.25 -8.85
CA GLY A 105 -5.78 14.06 -7.65
C GLY A 105 -5.41 13.28 -6.39
N LYS A 106 -5.92 12.05 -6.30
CA LYS A 106 -5.61 11.12 -5.22
C LYS A 106 -5.31 9.76 -5.82
N PHE A 107 -4.35 9.07 -5.25
CA PHE A 107 -4.14 7.66 -5.57
C PHE A 107 -4.05 6.82 -4.30
N ILE A 108 -4.64 5.63 -4.37
CA ILE A 108 -4.60 4.63 -3.30
C ILE A 108 -3.60 3.55 -3.75
N ALA A 109 -2.51 3.40 -3.02
CA ALA A 109 -1.45 2.46 -3.34
C ALA A 109 -0.91 1.81 -2.05
N ASP A 110 0.06 0.92 -2.21
CA ASP A 110 0.85 0.42 -1.11
C ASP A 110 1.76 1.52 -0.52
N GLY A 111 2.48 1.14 0.54
CA GLY A 111 3.31 2.05 1.33
C GLY A 111 4.61 2.52 0.66
N ASP A 112 4.88 2.22 -0.61
CA ASP A 112 6.15 2.65 -1.22
C ASP A 112 6.20 4.19 -1.38
N SER A 113 7.28 4.80 -0.90
CA SER A 113 7.48 6.26 -0.92
C SER A 113 8.17 6.73 -2.20
N SER A 114 8.88 5.82 -2.90
CA SER A 114 9.71 6.16 -4.05
C SER A 114 8.89 6.65 -5.26
N THR A 115 7.78 5.96 -5.56
CA THR A 115 6.85 6.31 -6.63
C THR A 115 6.20 7.68 -6.40
N PHE A 116 5.78 7.99 -5.17
CA PHE A 116 5.13 9.26 -4.86
C PHE A 116 6.08 10.45 -5.05
N ALA A 117 7.35 10.30 -4.66
CA ALA A 117 8.36 11.33 -4.90
C ALA A 117 8.52 11.60 -6.41
N LYS A 118 8.59 10.55 -7.24
CA LYS A 118 8.69 10.73 -8.70
C LYS A 118 7.46 11.39 -9.32
N ILE A 119 6.26 11.09 -8.83
CA ILE A 119 5.03 11.78 -9.27
C ILE A 119 5.17 13.29 -9.01
N LYS A 120 5.54 13.68 -7.79
CA LYS A 120 5.67 15.09 -7.43
C LYS A 120 6.66 15.86 -8.32
N THR A 121 7.76 15.22 -8.70
CA THR A 121 8.81 15.85 -9.49
C THR A 121 8.52 15.86 -10.99
N ASN A 122 7.93 14.80 -11.54
CA ASN A 122 7.90 14.58 -12.99
C ASN A 122 6.51 14.72 -13.63
N VAL A 123 5.44 14.76 -12.83
CA VAL A 123 4.07 14.97 -13.35
C VAL A 123 3.73 16.45 -13.27
N PRO A 124 3.19 17.09 -14.34
CA PRO A 124 2.90 18.53 -14.35
C PRO A 124 2.04 19.01 -13.18
N TYR A 125 1.03 18.23 -12.80
CA TYR A 125 0.16 18.50 -11.64
C TYR A 125 0.58 17.75 -10.37
N GLY A 126 1.76 17.11 -10.37
CA GLY A 126 2.23 16.17 -9.36
C GLY A 126 2.34 16.73 -7.94
N SER A 127 2.69 18.01 -7.80
CA SER A 127 2.86 18.69 -6.50
C SER A 127 1.58 18.71 -5.64
N THR A 128 0.42 18.64 -6.28
CA THR A 128 -0.90 18.69 -5.64
C THR A 128 -1.52 17.30 -5.44
N VAL A 129 -0.91 16.25 -5.99
CA VAL A 129 -1.36 14.87 -5.86
C VAL A 129 -1.22 14.41 -4.41
N LYS A 130 -2.25 13.74 -3.89
CA LYS A 130 -2.23 13.15 -2.54
C LYS A 130 -2.16 11.63 -2.61
N LYS A 131 -1.17 11.05 -1.94
CA LYS A 131 -1.12 9.62 -1.67
C LYS A 131 -2.09 9.26 -0.54
N VAL A 132 -2.82 8.16 -0.71
CA VAL A 132 -3.65 7.53 0.32
C VAL A 132 -3.15 6.10 0.52
N GLU A 133 -2.87 5.74 1.77
CA GLU A 133 -2.39 4.40 2.11
C GLU A 133 -3.52 3.37 1.98
N CYS A 134 -3.20 2.22 1.38
CA CYS A 134 -4.13 1.11 1.27
C CYS A 134 -4.40 0.46 2.63
N THR A 135 -5.66 0.43 3.06
CA THR A 135 -6.09 -0.18 4.34
C THR A 135 -5.62 -1.62 4.51
N ASN A 136 -5.66 -2.42 3.43
CA ASN A 136 -5.19 -3.81 3.47
C ASN A 136 -3.69 -3.88 3.79
N HIS A 137 -2.89 -3.00 3.17
CA HIS A 137 -1.46 -2.92 3.44
C HIS A 137 -1.16 -2.37 4.84
N ALA A 138 -1.91 -1.35 5.29
CA ALA A 138 -1.79 -0.81 6.64
C ALA A 138 -2.05 -1.90 7.71
N LEU A 139 -3.12 -2.69 7.57
CA LEU A 139 -3.45 -3.78 8.49
C LEU A 139 -2.45 -4.94 8.41
N LYS A 140 -1.99 -5.28 7.22
CA LYS A 140 -0.94 -6.30 7.04
C LYS A 140 0.36 -5.87 7.73
N ASN A 141 0.74 -4.59 7.60
CA ASN A 141 1.90 -4.03 8.26
C ASN A 141 1.72 -4.00 9.78
N TYR A 142 0.54 -3.61 10.28
CA TYR A 142 0.21 -3.65 11.70
C TYR A 142 0.39 -5.07 12.28
N GLY A 143 -0.22 -6.08 11.67
CA GLY A 143 -0.07 -7.48 12.08
C GLY A 143 1.38 -7.98 11.99
N LYS A 144 2.10 -7.64 10.91
CA LYS A 144 3.52 -7.99 10.74
C LYS A 144 4.38 -7.45 11.89
N HIS A 145 4.16 -6.21 12.33
CA HIS A 145 4.91 -5.63 13.44
C HIS A 145 4.57 -6.30 14.78
N LEU A 146 3.30 -6.66 15.01
CA LEU A 146 2.91 -7.44 16.19
C LEU A 146 3.57 -8.83 16.22
N HIS A 147 3.61 -9.52 15.07
CA HIS A 147 4.34 -10.78 14.97
C HIS A 147 5.84 -10.62 15.20
N LYS A 148 6.44 -9.52 14.71
CA LYS A 148 7.85 -9.19 14.98
C LYS A 148 8.12 -9.04 16.48
N ILE A 149 7.28 -8.27 17.19
CA ILE A 149 7.33 -8.13 18.66
C ILE A 149 7.22 -9.49 19.34
N LYS A 150 6.27 -10.34 18.91
CA LYS A 150 6.09 -11.69 19.45
C LYS A 150 7.34 -12.57 19.27
N SER A 151 8.10 -12.38 18.19
CA SER A 151 9.32 -13.15 17.90
C SER A 151 10.60 -12.51 18.43
N ASP A 152 10.56 -11.28 18.95
CA ASP A 152 11.75 -10.53 19.34
C ASP A 152 12.35 -11.07 20.65
N THR A 153 13.48 -11.77 20.55
CA THR A 153 14.15 -12.38 21.71
C THR A 153 14.70 -11.37 22.71
N LYS A 154 14.77 -10.07 22.35
CA LYS A 154 15.08 -8.99 23.30
C LYS A 154 13.97 -8.75 24.31
N ILE A 155 12.73 -9.15 23.98
CA ILE A 155 11.58 -9.09 24.87
C ILE A 155 11.52 -10.39 25.67
N ASN A 156 11.30 -10.26 26.98
CA ASN A 156 11.25 -11.42 27.87
C ASN A 156 10.15 -12.42 27.43
N LEU A 157 10.34 -13.69 27.78
CA LEU A 157 9.45 -14.76 27.32
C LEU A 157 8.01 -14.58 27.83
N SER A 158 7.81 -14.10 29.06
CA SER A 158 6.47 -13.85 29.59
C SER A 158 5.71 -12.79 28.78
N GLY A 159 6.36 -11.70 28.39
CA GLY A 159 5.77 -10.65 27.55
C GLY A 159 5.43 -11.16 26.16
N ARG A 160 6.30 -11.98 25.56
CA ARG A 160 6.01 -12.63 24.26
C ARG A 160 4.86 -13.64 24.32
N ARG A 161 4.62 -14.24 25.49
CA ARG A 161 3.49 -15.15 25.73
C ARG A 161 2.16 -14.41 25.87
N LEU A 162 2.16 -13.16 26.38
CA LEU A 162 0.96 -12.32 26.44
C LEU A 162 0.40 -12.00 25.04
N LEU A 163 1.28 -11.73 24.07
CA LEU A 163 0.88 -11.46 22.69
C LEU A 163 0.64 -12.77 21.91
N THR A 164 -0.44 -13.48 22.22
CA THR A 164 -0.82 -14.71 21.50
C THR A 164 -1.27 -14.41 20.06
N VAL A 165 -1.32 -15.44 19.22
CA VAL A 165 -1.84 -15.30 17.84
C VAL A 165 -3.29 -14.81 17.85
N GLU A 166 -4.08 -15.24 18.83
CA GLU A 166 -5.46 -14.77 19.01
C GLU A 166 -5.53 -13.30 19.41
N LYS A 167 -4.67 -12.86 20.34
CA LYS A 167 -4.58 -11.43 20.70
C LYS A 167 -4.16 -10.58 19.50
N ILE A 168 -3.22 -11.04 18.66
CA ILE A 168 -2.84 -10.34 17.42
C ILE A 168 -4.03 -10.23 16.45
N LYS A 169 -4.83 -11.30 16.28
CA LYS A 169 -6.05 -11.26 15.46
C LYS A 169 -7.06 -10.26 16.01
N LEU A 170 -7.27 -10.23 17.32
CA LEU A 170 -8.19 -9.28 17.98
C LEU A 170 -7.71 -7.83 17.82
N LEU A 171 -6.44 -7.55 18.06
CA LEU A 171 -5.83 -6.24 17.84
C LEU A 171 -6.00 -5.78 16.40
N THR A 172 -5.73 -6.67 15.43
CA THR A 172 -5.88 -6.36 14.00
C THR A 172 -7.35 -6.10 13.64
N LYS A 173 -8.30 -6.85 14.21
CA LYS A 173 -9.74 -6.63 14.04
C LYS A 173 -10.17 -5.28 14.60
N ARG A 174 -9.69 -4.90 15.80
CA ARG A 174 -9.96 -3.59 16.41
C ARG A 174 -9.36 -2.46 15.59
N ALA A 175 -8.10 -2.57 15.18
CA ALA A 175 -7.46 -1.60 14.31
C ALA A 175 -8.23 -1.40 12.98
N LYS A 176 -8.71 -2.49 12.38
CA LYS A 176 -9.58 -2.43 11.19
C LYS A 176 -10.84 -1.62 11.46
N ALA A 177 -11.58 -1.95 12.53
CA ALA A 177 -12.80 -1.23 12.89
C ALA A 177 -12.54 0.27 13.08
N SER A 178 -11.52 0.63 13.85
CA SER A 178 -11.15 2.04 14.06
C SER A 178 -10.82 2.74 12.74
N ILE A 179 -10.01 2.13 11.86
CA ILE A 179 -9.68 2.75 10.56
C ILE A 179 -10.95 3.03 9.74
N TYR A 180 -11.93 2.11 9.71
CA TYR A 180 -13.17 2.32 8.97
C TYR A 180 -14.07 3.40 9.59
N GLU A 181 -14.21 3.42 10.92
CA GLU A 181 -14.99 4.45 11.62
C GLU A 181 -14.42 5.86 11.33
N HIS A 182 -13.11 6.01 11.51
CA HIS A 182 -12.42 7.30 11.31
C HIS A 182 -12.37 7.74 9.85
N ALA A 183 -12.28 6.81 8.91
CA ALA A 183 -12.31 7.13 7.48
C ALA A 183 -13.67 7.68 7.01
N ASN A 184 -14.77 7.32 7.70
CA ASN A 184 -16.12 7.77 7.36
C ASN A 184 -16.55 9.05 8.08
N ALA A 185 -15.94 9.36 9.23
CA ALA A 185 -16.37 10.44 10.12
C ALA A 185 -15.55 11.74 9.99
N GLU A 186 -14.63 11.83 9.01
CA GLU A 186 -13.66 12.94 8.84
C GLU A 186 -12.93 13.32 10.15
N MET A 187 -12.75 12.35 11.05
CA MET A 187 -12.13 12.56 12.35
C MET A 187 -10.61 12.75 12.23
N SER A 188 -10.03 13.51 13.15
CA SER A 188 -8.59 13.75 13.15
C SER A 188 -7.79 12.46 13.41
N VAL A 189 -6.56 12.42 12.87
CA VAL A 189 -5.61 11.33 13.09
C VAL A 189 -5.33 11.09 14.59
N SER A 190 -5.46 12.12 15.43
CA SER A 190 -5.32 12.00 16.88
C SER A 190 -6.40 11.12 17.51
N PHE A 191 -7.65 11.19 17.04
CA PHE A 191 -8.69 10.30 17.55
C PHE A 191 -8.47 8.85 17.12
N LEU A 192 -8.06 8.62 15.86
CA LEU A 192 -7.69 7.28 15.40
C LEU A 192 -6.57 6.69 16.27
N ARG A 193 -5.54 7.48 16.59
CA ARG A 193 -4.46 7.05 17.48
C ARG A 193 -4.98 6.64 18.85
N LYS A 194 -5.79 7.50 19.47
CA LYS A 194 -6.38 7.22 20.80
C LYS A 194 -7.21 5.93 20.78
N ASP A 195 -7.98 5.70 19.72
CA ASP A 195 -8.77 4.47 19.59
C ASP A 195 -7.93 3.21 19.35
N LEU A 196 -6.78 3.33 18.68
CA LEU A 196 -5.83 2.22 18.57
C LEU A 196 -5.21 1.88 19.93
N GLU A 197 -4.92 2.88 20.76
CA GLU A 197 -4.41 2.72 22.13
C GLU A 197 -5.48 2.09 23.04
N ILE A 198 -6.72 2.57 23.00
CA ILE A 198 -7.86 1.96 23.70
C ILE A 198 -8.09 0.53 23.21
N GLY A 199 -7.97 0.28 21.90
CA GLY A 199 -8.10 -1.06 21.33
C GLY A 199 -7.05 -2.03 21.86
N PHE A 200 -5.83 -1.55 22.15
CA PHE A 200 -4.80 -2.33 22.82
C PHE A 200 -5.23 -2.68 24.26
N LEU A 201 -5.54 -1.69 25.08
CA LEU A 201 -5.97 -1.87 26.48
C LEU A 201 -7.16 -2.83 26.59
N HIS A 202 -8.18 -2.63 25.74
CA HIS A 202 -9.35 -3.49 25.63
C HIS A 202 -8.98 -4.96 25.39
N VAL A 203 -8.05 -5.24 24.47
CA VAL A 203 -7.65 -6.62 24.16
C VAL A 203 -6.92 -7.26 25.34
N PHE A 204 -6.31 -6.47 26.22
CA PHE A 204 -5.62 -6.94 27.42
C PHE A 204 -6.47 -6.80 28.71
N GLY A 205 -7.78 -6.54 28.60
CA GLY A 205 -8.72 -6.59 29.71
C GLY A 205 -8.84 -5.30 30.52
N ASP A 206 -8.26 -4.19 30.05
CA ASP A 206 -8.53 -2.86 30.59
C ASP A 206 -9.65 -2.20 29.77
N HIS A 207 -10.83 -2.11 30.37
CA HIS A 207 -12.01 -1.48 29.77
C HIS A 207 -12.32 -0.09 30.33
N SER A 208 -11.41 0.52 31.09
CA SER A 208 -11.58 1.84 31.72
C SER A 208 -11.97 2.94 30.73
N ASN A 209 -11.36 2.92 29.54
CA ASN A 209 -11.54 3.93 28.49
C ASN A 209 -12.29 3.39 27.26
N CYS A 210 -12.96 2.24 27.38
CA CYS A 210 -13.71 1.65 26.28
C CYS A 210 -14.94 2.49 25.90
N ARG A 211 -15.24 2.56 24.60
CA ARG A 211 -16.48 3.16 24.10
C ARG A 211 -17.64 2.16 24.21
N VAL A 212 -18.82 2.65 24.63
CA VAL A 212 -20.03 1.83 24.87
C VAL A 212 -20.50 1.09 23.63
N ASN A 213 -20.29 1.66 22.44
CA ASN A 213 -20.65 1.04 21.17
C ASN A 213 -19.69 -0.11 20.74
N ILE A 214 -18.59 -0.35 21.46
CA ILE A 214 -17.51 -1.26 21.05
C ILE A 214 -17.22 -2.36 22.09
N CYS A 215 -17.66 -2.14 23.33
CA CYS A 215 -17.36 -2.97 24.49
C CYS A 215 -18.60 -3.12 25.38
N ASN A 216 -18.88 -4.36 25.79
CA ASN A 216 -20.03 -4.68 26.64
C ASN A 216 -19.73 -4.58 28.14
N THR A 217 -18.47 -4.35 28.50
CA THR A 217 -17.94 -4.36 29.87
C THR A 217 -17.20 -3.06 30.16
N VAL A 218 -17.74 -1.93 29.69
CA VAL A 218 -17.11 -0.61 29.88
C VAL A 218 -16.89 -0.33 31.37
N GLY A 219 -15.69 0.12 31.72
CA GLY A 219 -15.27 0.37 33.10
C GLY A 219 -14.72 -0.85 33.83
N ASP A 220 -14.84 -2.06 33.28
CA ASP A 220 -14.30 -3.27 33.90
C ASP A 220 -12.77 -3.36 33.76
N VAL A 221 -12.08 -3.54 34.88
CA VAL A 221 -10.62 -3.73 34.93
C VAL A 221 -10.22 -5.02 35.67
N SER A 222 -11.20 -5.88 35.98
CA SER A 222 -11.00 -7.10 36.77
C SER A 222 -10.02 -8.10 36.13
N ASN A 223 -9.90 -8.07 34.81
CA ASN A 223 -9.04 -8.95 34.01
C ASN A 223 -7.87 -8.22 33.35
N ASN A 224 -7.46 -7.06 33.87
CA ASN A 224 -6.40 -6.26 33.28
C ASN A 224 -5.04 -6.97 33.37
N ALA A 225 -4.47 -7.29 32.21
CA ALA A 225 -3.14 -7.89 32.05
C ALA A 225 -2.04 -6.86 31.75
N VAL A 226 -2.37 -5.57 31.69
CA VAL A 226 -1.43 -4.46 31.49
C VAL A 226 -0.97 -3.94 32.86
N PRO A 227 0.35 -3.86 33.12
CA PRO A 227 0.86 -3.22 34.33
C PRO A 227 0.39 -1.77 34.43
N GLN A 228 -0.01 -1.34 35.64
CA GLN A 228 -0.34 0.05 35.95
C GLN A 228 0.92 0.89 36.14
#